data_AF-A0A956LYY2-F1
#
_entry.id   AF-A0A956LYY2-F1
#
_cell.length_a   1.000
_cell.length_b   1.000
_cell.length_c   1.000
_cell.angle_alpha   90.00
_cell.angle_beta   90.00
_cell.angle_gamma   90.00
#
_symmetry.space_group_name_H-M   'P 1'
#
loop_
_entity.id
_entity.type
_entity.pdbx_description
1 polymer ?
#
loop_
_entity_poly.entity_id
_entity_poly.type
_entity_poly.pdbx_seq_one_letter_code
_entity_poly.pdbx_strand_id
1 'polypeptide(L)'
;RIVVGDGSSRVVLDRAGIGEADALIAATNDDAVNLEICRIAREAGIHRVVALAADPERLHDYRSMDVPAFSPDSLTARRIEESVESRRISSQSFANGRAEVIEFEVTHSSPVHGKPLKDLRARSWVVGAVLRGETLLIPHGDTVLEPGDLVTVMGSGADFSEIVRTFTSGEARFPLDFGKSVVLSVDDDLPGLLEESSHLVRNSRAASLLLVHRELSAIRAEDELNRVQSKLEMVSAKVEGVEIRRRPVTGKPSRHLARVAADDSVGVFVRAPGTRRPLLSLWGAHRSVALARRTGRPVLIARGTQPYGQIVLPARRTAAGRIAAHAALDLAVQGSAELHAVAAVDPLFLAGPEAAQEARQAIGWLREEAAVLGLGLKSSVQRGNPARIFLEAARSADLLVLGLTRNPHGRFQHSITDHLASRATCSVLLVPTAE
;
A
#
# COMPACT_ATOMS: atom_id res chain seq x y z
N ARG A 1 -29.83 -46.39 2.26
CA ARG A 1 -29.61 -47.83 2.62
C ARG A 1 -28.14 -47.99 2.98
N ILE A 2 -27.80 -48.82 3.95
CA ILE A 2 -26.40 -49.16 4.26
C ILE A 2 -26.17 -50.62 3.88
N VAL A 3 -25.11 -50.90 3.12
CA VAL A 3 -24.71 -52.26 2.72
C VAL A 3 -23.29 -52.47 3.20
N VAL A 4 -23.10 -53.48 4.05
CA VAL A 4 -21.78 -53.86 4.57
C VAL A 4 -21.15 -54.88 3.61
N GLY A 5 -19.95 -54.58 3.14
CA GLY A 5 -19.18 -55.45 2.24
C GLY A 5 -17.98 -54.73 1.62
N ASP A 6 -17.22 -55.47 0.82
CA ASP A 6 -16.12 -54.94 0.02
C ASP A 6 -16.67 -54.11 -1.16
N GLY A 7 -16.27 -52.85 -1.25
CA GLY A 7 -16.69 -51.94 -2.31
C GLY A 7 -16.23 -52.38 -3.71
N SER A 8 -15.13 -53.13 -3.81
CA SER A 8 -14.65 -53.69 -5.08
C SER A 8 -15.46 -54.90 -5.57
N SER A 9 -16.42 -55.40 -4.77
CA SER A 9 -17.25 -56.55 -5.14
C SER A 9 -18.50 -56.13 -5.91
N ARG A 10 -18.62 -56.60 -7.16
CA ARG A 10 -19.83 -56.40 -7.98
C ARG A 10 -21.11 -56.84 -7.27
N VAL A 11 -21.07 -57.98 -6.58
CA VAL A 11 -22.22 -58.51 -5.83
C VAL A 11 -22.65 -57.57 -4.71
N VAL A 12 -21.70 -56.92 -4.03
CA VAL A 12 -21.98 -55.94 -2.97
C VAL A 12 -22.57 -54.66 -3.57
N LEU A 13 -22.01 -54.17 -4.68
CA LEU A 13 -22.48 -52.97 -5.36
C LEU A 13 -23.88 -53.15 -5.99
N ASP A 14 -24.17 -54.30 -6.59
CA ASP A 14 -25.51 -54.64 -7.10
C ASP A 14 -26.53 -54.69 -5.95
N ARG A 15 -26.16 -55.29 -4.81
CA ARG A 15 -26.99 -55.26 -3.58
C ARG A 15 -27.20 -53.84 -3.03
N ALA A 16 -26.25 -52.94 -3.26
CA ALA A 16 -26.34 -51.54 -2.91
C ALA A 16 -27.20 -50.72 -3.89
N GLY A 17 -27.58 -51.31 -5.03
CA GLY A 17 -28.44 -50.67 -6.03
C GLY A 17 -27.68 -49.87 -7.08
N ILE A 18 -26.44 -50.26 -7.41
CA ILE A 18 -25.62 -49.53 -8.39
C ILE A 18 -26.30 -49.34 -9.75
N GLY A 19 -27.13 -50.28 -10.20
CA GLY A 19 -27.84 -50.19 -11.48
C GLY A 19 -28.92 -49.10 -11.55
N GLU A 20 -29.34 -48.56 -10.40
CA GLU A 20 -30.34 -47.49 -10.30
C GLU A 20 -29.71 -46.14 -9.88
N ALA A 21 -28.39 -46.10 -9.71
CA ALA A 21 -27.71 -44.92 -9.17
C ALA A 21 -27.45 -43.84 -10.23
N ASP A 22 -27.82 -42.60 -9.92
CA ASP A 22 -27.54 -41.44 -10.78
C ASP A 22 -26.06 -41.02 -10.77
N ALA A 23 -25.36 -41.33 -9.68
CA ALA A 23 -23.96 -40.98 -9.47
C ALA A 23 -23.28 -41.92 -8.47
N LEU A 24 -21.96 -42.02 -8.53
CA LEU A 24 -21.14 -42.83 -7.63
C LEU A 24 -19.89 -42.05 -7.17
N ILE A 25 -19.55 -42.18 -5.88
CA ILE A 25 -18.34 -41.64 -5.27
C ILE A 25 -17.51 -42.79 -4.69
N ALA A 26 -16.30 -43.00 -5.21
CA ALA A 26 -15.32 -43.96 -4.68
C ALA A 26 -14.37 -43.22 -3.72
N ALA A 27 -14.60 -43.37 -2.41
CA ALA A 27 -13.90 -42.61 -1.37
C ALA A 27 -13.30 -43.51 -0.28
N THR A 28 -12.70 -44.64 -0.66
CA THR A 28 -11.91 -45.47 0.26
C THR A 28 -10.47 -44.96 0.35
N ASN A 29 -9.70 -45.50 1.29
CA ASN A 29 -8.28 -45.15 1.47
C ASN A 29 -7.33 -45.94 0.54
N ASP A 30 -7.87 -46.75 -0.38
CA ASP A 30 -7.07 -47.59 -1.28
C ASP A 30 -7.44 -47.29 -2.74
N ASP A 31 -6.47 -46.81 -3.51
CA ASP A 31 -6.66 -46.48 -4.92
C ASP A 31 -7.01 -47.69 -5.78
N ALA A 32 -6.50 -48.88 -5.48
CA ALA A 32 -6.86 -50.08 -6.23
C ALA A 32 -8.35 -50.42 -6.06
N VAL A 33 -8.87 -50.27 -4.84
CA VAL A 33 -10.28 -50.45 -4.54
C VAL A 33 -11.12 -49.37 -5.24
N ASN A 34 -10.71 -48.11 -5.17
CA ASN A 34 -11.43 -47.00 -5.79
C ASN A 34 -11.46 -47.10 -7.32
N LEU A 35 -10.36 -47.49 -7.96
CA LEU A 35 -10.30 -47.73 -9.40
C LEU A 35 -11.24 -48.87 -9.81
N GLU A 36 -11.28 -49.96 -9.05
CA GLU A 36 -12.17 -51.09 -9.34
C GLU A 36 -13.64 -50.72 -9.15
N ILE A 37 -13.98 -49.96 -8.10
CA ILE A 37 -15.31 -49.39 -7.92
C ILE A 37 -15.71 -48.55 -9.13
N CYS A 38 -14.81 -47.68 -9.60
CA CYS A 38 -15.06 -46.82 -10.75
C CYS A 38 -15.27 -47.63 -12.03
N ARG A 39 -14.45 -48.67 -12.26
CA ARG A 39 -14.59 -49.57 -13.40
C ARG A 39 -15.96 -50.26 -13.39
N ILE A 40 -16.36 -50.83 -12.26
CA ILE A 40 -17.67 -51.46 -12.09
C ILE A 40 -18.81 -50.45 -12.32
N ALA A 41 -18.67 -49.22 -11.83
CA ALA A 41 -19.65 -48.16 -12.04
C ALA A 41 -19.83 -47.80 -13.52
N ARG A 42 -18.72 -47.72 -14.28
CA ARG A 42 -18.75 -47.50 -15.73
C ARG A 42 -19.44 -48.65 -16.46
N GLU A 43 -19.15 -49.90 -16.09
CA GLU A 43 -19.82 -51.08 -16.65
C GLU A 43 -21.30 -51.15 -16.31
N ALA A 44 -21.70 -50.60 -15.16
CA ALA A 44 -23.10 -50.47 -14.76
C ALA A 44 -23.84 -49.33 -15.48
N GLY A 45 -23.17 -48.55 -16.34
CA GLY A 45 -23.76 -47.44 -17.09
C GLY A 45 -23.82 -46.11 -16.34
N ILE A 46 -23.12 -45.98 -15.20
CA ILE A 46 -23.10 -44.72 -14.44
C ILE A 46 -22.16 -43.73 -15.12
N HIS A 47 -22.72 -42.61 -15.56
CA HIS A 47 -21.95 -41.55 -16.22
C HIS A 47 -21.32 -40.55 -15.22
N ARG A 48 -21.93 -40.33 -14.05
CA ARG A 48 -21.43 -39.41 -13.01
C ARG A 48 -20.65 -40.17 -11.95
N VAL A 49 -19.37 -40.44 -12.21
CA VAL A 49 -18.48 -41.16 -11.29
C VAL A 49 -17.36 -40.22 -10.85
N VAL A 50 -17.09 -40.14 -9.54
CA VAL A 50 -15.98 -39.36 -8.96
C VAL A 50 -15.21 -40.23 -7.97
N ALA A 51 -13.90 -40.02 -7.85
CA ALA A 51 -13.06 -40.74 -6.89
C ALA A 51 -12.21 -39.81 -6.01
N LEU A 52 -11.84 -40.30 -4.82
CA LEU A 52 -10.71 -39.77 -4.06
C LEU A 52 -9.46 -40.59 -4.40
N ALA A 53 -8.42 -39.91 -4.86
CA ALA A 53 -7.11 -40.51 -5.09
C ALA A 53 -6.28 -40.38 -3.82
N ALA A 54 -5.95 -41.49 -3.17
CA ALA A 54 -5.10 -41.46 -1.98
C ALA A 54 -3.67 -41.04 -2.36
N ASP A 55 -3.15 -41.57 -3.46
CA ASP A 55 -1.86 -41.20 -4.05
C ASP A 55 -2.06 -40.24 -5.26
N PRO A 56 -1.53 -38.99 -5.18
CA PRO A 56 -1.56 -38.05 -6.29
C PRO A 56 -0.94 -38.58 -7.60
N GLU A 57 0.06 -39.47 -7.54
CA GLU A 57 0.72 -40.02 -8.73
C GLU A 57 -0.25 -40.88 -9.56
N ARG A 58 -1.27 -41.45 -8.91
CA ARG A 58 -2.29 -42.30 -9.53
C ARG A 58 -3.43 -41.54 -10.18
N LEU A 59 -3.45 -40.20 -10.12
CA LEU A 59 -4.45 -39.38 -10.81
C LEU A 59 -4.49 -39.63 -12.33
N HIS A 60 -3.44 -40.18 -12.93
CA HIS A 60 -3.46 -40.58 -14.34
C HIS A 60 -4.35 -41.81 -14.60
N ASP A 61 -4.38 -42.78 -13.68
CA ASP A 61 -5.18 -44.01 -13.81
C ASP A 61 -6.67 -43.67 -13.88
N TYR A 62 -7.15 -42.79 -12.99
CA TYR A 62 -8.54 -42.32 -13.00
C TYR A 62 -8.89 -41.54 -14.28
N ARG A 63 -7.97 -40.69 -14.75
CA ARG A 63 -8.13 -39.93 -16.00
C ARG A 63 -8.28 -40.83 -17.22
N SER A 64 -7.59 -41.98 -17.25
CA SER A 64 -7.69 -42.96 -18.34
C SER A 64 -9.09 -43.58 -18.46
N MET A 65 -9.86 -43.58 -17.36
CA MET A 65 -11.25 -44.05 -17.30
C MET A 65 -12.29 -42.91 -17.42
N ASP A 66 -11.83 -41.70 -17.76
CA ASP A 66 -12.65 -40.48 -17.77
C ASP A 66 -13.33 -40.22 -16.41
N VAL A 67 -12.68 -40.58 -15.31
CA VAL A 67 -13.19 -40.36 -13.94
C VAL A 67 -12.46 -39.17 -13.31
N PRO A 68 -13.17 -38.07 -12.97
CA PRO A 68 -12.62 -37.01 -12.16
C PRO A 68 -12.20 -37.57 -10.79
N ALA A 69 -10.92 -37.40 -10.45
CA ALA A 69 -10.37 -37.82 -9.17
C ALA A 69 -9.71 -36.64 -8.46
N PHE A 70 -9.84 -36.61 -7.13
CA PHE A 70 -9.33 -35.54 -6.28
C PHE A 70 -8.42 -36.12 -5.20
N SER A 71 -7.23 -35.53 -5.01
CA SER A 71 -6.31 -35.92 -3.94
C SER A 71 -6.56 -35.09 -2.68
N PRO A 72 -6.90 -35.71 -1.53
CA PRO A 72 -7.06 -35.01 -0.26
C PRO A 72 -5.80 -34.24 0.15
N ASP A 73 -4.62 -34.80 -0.08
CA ASP A 73 -3.33 -34.17 0.24
C ASP A 73 -3.10 -32.92 -0.60
N SER A 74 -3.38 -33.00 -1.91
CA SER A 74 -3.26 -31.84 -2.80
C SER A 74 -4.24 -30.72 -2.43
N LEU A 75 -5.49 -31.08 -2.09
CA LEU A 75 -6.50 -30.13 -1.63
C LEU A 75 -6.09 -29.47 -0.31
N THR A 76 -5.51 -30.24 0.61
CA THR A 76 -5.07 -29.76 1.93
C THR A 76 -3.84 -28.86 1.79
N ALA A 77 -2.84 -29.25 1.00
CA ALA A 77 -1.64 -28.46 0.74
C ALA A 77 -2.00 -27.08 0.16
N ARG A 78 -2.93 -27.05 -0.80
CA ARG A 78 -3.46 -25.80 -1.37
C ARG A 78 -4.10 -24.90 -0.30
N ARG A 79 -4.91 -25.46 0.60
CA ARG A 79 -5.53 -24.70 1.71
C ARG A 79 -4.48 -24.15 2.68
N ILE A 80 -3.41 -24.89 2.93
CA ILE A 80 -2.30 -24.42 3.77
C ILE A 80 -1.56 -23.28 3.05
N GLU A 81 -1.26 -23.42 1.77
CA GLU A 81 -0.64 -22.37 0.94
C GLU A 81 -1.47 -21.07 0.97
N GLU A 82 -2.79 -21.18 0.72
CA GLU A 82 -3.74 -20.07 0.84
C GLU A 82 -3.70 -19.41 2.23
N SER A 83 -3.55 -20.19 3.30
CA SER A 83 -3.54 -19.66 4.68
C SER A 83 -2.25 -18.92 5.07
N VAL A 84 -1.14 -19.21 4.38
CA VAL A 84 0.17 -18.58 4.63
C VAL A 84 0.37 -17.34 3.75
N GLU A 85 -0.40 -17.19 2.67
CA GLU A 85 -0.37 -16.05 1.77
C GLU A 85 -0.87 -14.76 2.48
N SER A 86 0.04 -13.81 2.70
CA SER A 86 -0.19 -12.62 3.53
C SER A 86 -1.21 -11.63 2.95
N ARG A 87 -1.56 -11.78 1.68
CA ARG A 87 -2.36 -10.81 0.91
C ARG A 87 -3.88 -11.01 1.02
N ARG A 88 -4.38 -11.91 1.89
CA ARG A 88 -5.81 -12.33 1.95
C ARG A 88 -6.37 -12.74 0.58
N ILE A 89 -5.50 -13.28 -0.27
CA ILE A 89 -5.84 -13.83 -1.57
C ILE A 89 -6.41 -15.22 -1.32
N SER A 90 -7.72 -15.39 -1.48
CA SER A 90 -8.29 -16.74 -1.63
C SER A 90 -8.28 -17.09 -3.12
N SER A 91 -7.42 -18.04 -3.55
CA SER A 91 -7.37 -18.49 -4.94
C SER A 91 -8.06 -19.85 -5.11
N GLN A 92 -9.26 -19.89 -5.67
CA GLN A 92 -9.94 -21.14 -5.99
C GLN A 92 -9.83 -21.44 -7.48
N SER A 93 -9.13 -22.51 -7.84
CA SER A 93 -9.09 -22.97 -9.22
C SER A 93 -10.30 -23.81 -9.54
N PHE A 94 -10.91 -23.54 -10.70
CA PHE A 94 -12.00 -24.30 -11.27
C PHE A 94 -11.71 -24.60 -12.75
N ALA A 95 -12.49 -25.51 -13.36
CA ALA A 95 -12.29 -25.97 -14.74
C ALA A 95 -10.92 -26.63 -15.04
N ASN A 96 -10.44 -27.50 -14.12
CA ASN A 96 -9.16 -28.23 -14.23
C ASN A 96 -7.92 -27.30 -14.35
N GLY A 97 -7.82 -26.25 -13.53
CA GLY A 97 -6.65 -25.37 -13.55
C GLY A 97 -6.74 -24.23 -14.57
N ARG A 98 -7.77 -24.20 -15.43
CA ARG A 98 -7.89 -23.23 -16.52
C ARG A 98 -8.44 -21.87 -16.08
N ALA A 99 -9.08 -21.80 -14.92
CA ALA A 99 -9.54 -20.56 -14.32
C ALA A 99 -9.25 -20.55 -12.82
N GLU A 100 -8.99 -19.37 -12.29
CA GLU A 100 -8.82 -19.07 -10.88
C GLU A 100 -9.73 -17.92 -10.50
N VAL A 101 -10.41 -18.08 -9.36
CA VAL A 101 -11.09 -17.00 -8.65
C VAL A 101 -10.14 -16.47 -7.61
N ILE A 102 -9.97 -15.16 -7.53
CA ILE A 102 -9.18 -14.49 -6.51
C ILE A 102 -10.03 -13.43 -5.82
N GLU A 103 -10.02 -13.40 -4.50
CA GLU A 103 -10.67 -12.33 -3.72
C GLU A 103 -9.66 -11.29 -3.22
N PHE A 104 -10.02 -10.01 -3.31
CA PHE A 104 -9.22 -8.89 -2.84
C PHE A 104 -10.05 -7.94 -2.00
N GLU A 105 -9.53 -7.53 -0.86
CA GLU A 105 -10.07 -6.37 -0.14
C GLU A 105 -9.47 -5.09 -0.72
N VAL A 106 -10.33 -4.19 -1.22
CA VAL A 106 -9.91 -2.88 -1.73
C VAL A 106 -9.52 -2.03 -0.53
N THR A 107 -8.25 -1.66 -0.46
CA THR A 107 -7.74 -0.75 0.58
C THR A 107 -7.79 0.71 0.09
N HIS A 108 -7.65 1.67 1.02
CA HIS A 108 -7.54 3.09 0.65
C HIS A 108 -6.35 3.39 -0.28
N SER A 109 -5.29 2.58 -0.22
CA SER A 109 -4.09 2.67 -1.06
C SER A 109 -4.17 1.85 -2.34
N SER A 110 -5.26 1.10 -2.54
CA SER A 110 -5.42 0.25 -3.72
C SER A 110 -5.47 1.09 -5.00
N PRO A 111 -4.79 0.68 -6.10
CA PRO A 111 -4.81 1.41 -7.37
C PRO A 111 -6.19 1.55 -7.99
N VAL A 112 -7.12 0.66 -7.61
CA VAL A 112 -8.48 0.63 -8.15
C VAL A 112 -9.47 1.48 -7.35
N HIS A 113 -9.07 1.99 -6.17
CA HIS A 113 -9.91 2.87 -5.36
C HIS A 113 -10.38 4.08 -6.18
N GLY A 114 -11.70 4.26 -6.25
CA GLY A 114 -12.34 5.40 -6.90
C GLY A 114 -12.33 5.34 -8.42
N LYS A 115 -11.89 4.20 -9.00
CA LYS A 115 -11.92 3.97 -10.45
C LYS A 115 -13.12 3.09 -10.82
N PRO A 116 -13.84 3.41 -11.91
CA PRO A 116 -14.83 2.51 -12.47
C PRO A 116 -14.12 1.30 -13.10
N LEU A 117 -14.75 0.12 -13.05
CA LEU A 117 -14.15 -1.13 -13.54
C LEU A 117 -13.72 -1.09 -15.01
N LYS A 118 -14.43 -0.34 -15.87
CA LYS A 118 -14.07 -0.15 -17.28
C LYS A 118 -12.69 0.48 -17.47
N ASP A 119 -12.22 1.25 -16.49
CA ASP A 119 -10.92 1.93 -16.55
C ASP A 119 -9.77 1.00 -16.17
N LEU A 120 -10.05 -0.19 -15.63
CA LEU A 120 -9.02 -1.20 -15.30
C LEU A 120 -8.44 -1.87 -16.55
N ARG A 121 -9.11 -1.76 -17.70
CA ARG A 121 -8.66 -2.31 -19.01
C ARG A 121 -8.26 -3.79 -18.95
N ALA A 122 -8.92 -4.56 -18.10
CA ALA A 122 -8.72 -6.00 -17.99
C ALA A 122 -9.03 -6.70 -19.33
N ARG A 123 -8.09 -7.50 -19.84
CA ARG A 123 -8.24 -8.20 -21.13
C ARG A 123 -8.51 -9.70 -20.97
N SER A 124 -7.89 -10.32 -19.97
CA SER A 124 -7.87 -11.76 -19.74
C SER A 124 -8.57 -12.19 -18.44
N TRP A 125 -8.99 -11.22 -17.63
CA TRP A 125 -9.67 -11.44 -16.36
C TRP A 125 -10.88 -10.51 -16.22
N VAL A 126 -11.79 -10.84 -15.30
CA VAL A 126 -13.05 -10.12 -15.08
C VAL A 126 -13.38 -10.05 -13.60
N VAL A 127 -13.92 -8.91 -13.16
CA VAL A 127 -14.52 -8.82 -11.82
C VAL A 127 -15.90 -9.45 -11.86
N GLY A 128 -16.09 -10.54 -11.11
CA GLY A 128 -17.33 -11.31 -11.08
C GLY A 128 -18.33 -10.82 -10.03
N ALA A 129 -17.83 -10.34 -8.90
CA ALA A 129 -18.66 -9.87 -7.79
C ALA A 129 -17.92 -8.84 -6.94
N VAL A 130 -18.70 -7.98 -6.27
CA VAL A 130 -18.20 -7.06 -5.25
C VAL A 130 -19.10 -7.19 -4.02
N LEU A 131 -18.54 -7.60 -2.89
CA LEU A 131 -19.23 -7.59 -1.60
C LEU A 131 -18.87 -6.29 -0.86
N ARG A 132 -19.87 -5.43 -0.67
CA ARG A 132 -19.73 -4.16 0.06
C ARG A 132 -20.44 -4.24 1.39
N GLY A 133 -19.68 -4.35 2.48
CA GLY A 133 -20.24 -4.68 3.79
C GLY A 133 -20.93 -6.04 3.73
N GLU A 134 -22.25 -6.07 3.85
CA GLU A 134 -23.07 -7.29 3.73
C GLU A 134 -23.83 -7.41 2.40
N THR A 135 -23.65 -6.46 1.47
CA THR A 135 -24.39 -6.42 0.20
C THR A 135 -23.55 -6.96 -0.95
N LEU A 136 -24.04 -8.01 -1.61
CA LEU A 136 -23.45 -8.53 -2.85
C LEU A 136 -23.91 -7.70 -4.05
N LEU A 137 -22.95 -7.15 -4.79
CA LEU A 137 -23.15 -6.36 -6.00
C LEU A 137 -22.65 -7.14 -7.21
N ILE A 138 -23.45 -7.18 -8.27
CA ILE A 138 -23.01 -7.68 -9.58
C ILE A 138 -22.40 -6.49 -10.35
N PRO A 139 -21.08 -6.51 -10.61
CA PRO A 139 -20.38 -5.37 -11.18
C PRO A 139 -20.70 -5.17 -12.67
N HIS A 140 -20.68 -3.90 -13.08
CA HIS A 140 -20.71 -3.45 -14.46
C HIS A 140 -19.55 -2.48 -14.72
N GLY A 141 -19.36 -2.07 -15.97
CA GLY A 141 -18.23 -1.19 -16.34
C GLY A 141 -18.17 0.12 -15.53
N ASP A 142 -19.32 0.66 -15.11
CA ASP A 142 -19.41 1.89 -14.32
C ASP A 142 -19.35 1.67 -12.80
N THR A 143 -19.29 0.42 -12.32
CA THR A 143 -19.15 0.13 -10.89
C THR A 143 -17.83 0.70 -10.38
N VAL A 144 -17.91 1.59 -9.40
CA VAL A 144 -16.75 2.21 -8.76
C VAL A 144 -16.38 1.44 -7.51
N LEU A 145 -15.12 1.01 -7.43
CA LEU A 145 -14.61 0.27 -6.27
C LEU A 145 -14.26 1.22 -5.12
N GLU A 146 -14.70 0.85 -3.92
CA GLU A 146 -14.55 1.62 -2.69
C GLU A 146 -13.71 0.87 -1.66
N PRO A 147 -13.02 1.58 -0.76
CA PRO A 147 -12.29 0.94 0.34
C PRO A 147 -13.21 0.08 1.21
N GLY A 148 -12.80 -1.14 1.51
CA GLY A 148 -13.58 -2.15 2.24
C GLY A 148 -14.42 -3.06 1.35
N ASP A 149 -14.47 -2.82 0.03
CA ASP A 149 -15.06 -3.77 -0.91
C ASP A 149 -14.24 -5.07 -0.95
N LEU A 150 -14.89 -6.22 -0.84
CA LEU A 150 -14.30 -7.52 -1.15
C LEU A 150 -14.64 -7.87 -2.59
N VAL A 151 -13.65 -7.83 -3.46
CA VAL A 151 -13.78 -7.95 -4.91
C VAL A 151 -13.36 -9.34 -5.36
N THR A 152 -14.28 -10.07 -5.97
CA THR A 152 -14.04 -11.39 -6.55
C THR A 152 -13.68 -11.24 -8.02
N VAL A 153 -12.47 -11.67 -8.39
CA VAL A 153 -11.91 -11.59 -9.73
C VAL A 153 -11.72 -12.99 -10.30
N MET A 154 -12.04 -13.19 -11.57
CA MET A 154 -11.86 -14.45 -12.28
C MET A 154 -10.89 -14.25 -13.44
N GLY A 155 -9.88 -15.12 -13.56
CA GLY A 155 -8.90 -15.10 -14.65
C GLY A 155 -8.25 -16.47 -14.84
N SER A 156 -7.23 -16.56 -15.69
CA SER A 156 -6.37 -17.76 -15.73
C SER A 156 -5.24 -17.66 -14.72
N GLY A 157 -4.58 -18.77 -14.37
CA GLY A 157 -3.42 -18.74 -13.48
C GLY A 157 -2.25 -17.89 -13.99
N ALA A 158 -2.16 -17.65 -15.31
CA ALA A 158 -1.18 -16.74 -15.89
C ALA A 158 -1.45 -15.26 -15.58
N ASP A 159 -2.72 -14.92 -15.32
CA ASP A 159 -3.16 -13.54 -15.02
C ASP A 159 -2.96 -13.18 -13.54
N PHE A 160 -2.68 -14.16 -12.68
CA PHE A 160 -2.59 -13.99 -11.24
C PHE A 160 -1.69 -12.81 -10.84
N SER A 161 -0.50 -12.73 -11.42
CA SER A 161 0.46 -11.64 -11.15
C SER A 161 -0.05 -10.27 -11.58
N GLU A 162 -0.74 -10.19 -12.72
CA GLU A 162 -1.35 -8.94 -13.21
C GLU A 162 -2.53 -8.50 -12.34
N ILE A 163 -3.40 -9.44 -11.98
CA ILE A 163 -4.55 -9.19 -11.13
C ILE A 163 -4.07 -8.69 -9.77
N VAL A 164 -3.17 -9.43 -9.12
CA VAL A 164 -2.58 -9.00 -7.84
C VAL A 164 -1.95 -7.62 -7.98
N ARG A 165 -1.19 -7.34 -9.04
CA ARG A 165 -0.66 -5.97 -9.26
C ARG A 165 -1.74 -4.92 -9.39
N THR A 166 -2.82 -5.21 -10.10
CA THR A 166 -3.92 -4.26 -10.33
C THR A 166 -4.63 -3.90 -9.02
N PHE A 167 -4.85 -4.88 -8.13
CA PHE A 167 -5.61 -4.69 -6.89
C PHE A 167 -4.74 -4.38 -5.66
N THR A 168 -3.53 -4.94 -5.57
CA THR A 168 -2.66 -4.88 -4.38
C THR A 168 -1.37 -4.12 -4.58
N SER A 169 -0.84 -3.99 -5.79
CA SER A 169 0.31 -3.11 -6.02
C SER A 169 -0.20 -1.69 -6.12
N GLY A 170 -0.38 -1.02 -4.98
CA GLY A 170 -0.41 0.43 -4.92
C GLY A 170 0.74 0.94 -5.78
N GLU A 171 0.47 1.45 -6.99
CA GLU A 171 1.49 2.23 -7.70
C GLU A 171 1.98 3.25 -6.68
N ALA A 172 3.29 3.42 -6.47
CA ALA A 172 3.76 4.42 -5.53
C ALA A 172 3.13 5.78 -5.92
N ARG A 173 2.13 6.24 -5.15
CA ARG A 173 1.27 7.35 -5.57
C ARG A 173 1.80 8.65 -5.04
N PHE A 174 2.57 8.66 -3.96
CA PHE A 174 3.07 9.91 -3.40
C PHE A 174 3.78 10.76 -4.47
N PRO A 175 3.46 12.06 -4.59
CA PRO A 175 2.51 12.84 -3.78
C PRO A 175 1.06 12.93 -4.34
N LEU A 176 0.71 12.17 -5.38
CA LEU A 176 -0.58 12.23 -6.09
C LEU A 176 -1.82 11.99 -5.23
N ASP A 177 -1.72 11.23 -4.14
CA ASP A 177 -2.82 11.06 -3.17
C ASP A 177 -3.22 12.39 -2.53
N PHE A 178 -2.30 13.35 -2.49
CA PHE A 178 -2.55 14.71 -2.04
C PHE A 178 -2.79 15.62 -3.24
N GLY A 179 -1.95 15.56 -4.26
CA GLY A 179 -2.07 16.40 -5.44
C GLY A 179 -0.88 16.30 -6.39
N LYS A 180 -0.96 17.01 -7.51
CA LYS A 180 -0.06 16.81 -8.65
C LYS A 180 1.24 17.61 -8.57
N SER A 181 1.29 18.70 -7.81
CA SER A 181 2.42 19.63 -7.84
C SER A 181 3.25 19.62 -6.55
N VAL A 182 4.57 19.68 -6.70
CA VAL A 182 5.51 20.08 -5.65
C VAL A 182 5.51 21.61 -5.60
N VAL A 183 5.26 22.21 -4.44
CA VAL A 183 5.06 23.66 -4.30
C VAL A 183 6.20 24.30 -3.51
N LEU A 184 6.75 25.38 -4.05
CA LEU A 184 7.82 26.14 -3.42
C LEU A 184 7.52 27.64 -3.41
N SER A 185 7.89 28.30 -2.32
CA SER A 185 7.69 29.73 -2.11
C SER A 185 8.97 30.51 -2.39
N VAL A 186 8.94 31.51 -3.28
CA VAL A 186 10.15 32.25 -3.75
C VAL A 186 10.71 33.23 -2.70
N ASP A 187 10.02 33.41 -1.57
CA ASP A 187 10.52 34.14 -0.41
C ASP A 187 11.43 33.32 0.52
N ASP A 188 11.51 31.99 0.35
CA ASP A 188 12.42 31.12 1.10
C ASP A 188 13.85 31.10 0.47
N ASP A 189 14.78 30.42 1.16
CA ASP A 189 16.16 30.21 0.70
C ASP A 189 16.20 29.23 -0.48
N LEU A 190 15.97 29.79 -1.68
CA LEU A 190 15.68 29.06 -2.90
C LEU A 190 16.75 28.05 -3.35
N PRO A 191 18.07 28.37 -3.34
CA PRO A 191 19.09 27.46 -3.87
C PRO A 191 19.07 26.06 -3.24
N GLY A 192 19.02 25.98 -1.90
CA GLY A 192 19.00 24.69 -1.19
C GLY A 192 17.68 23.93 -1.34
N LEU A 193 16.56 24.65 -1.44
CA LEU A 193 15.25 24.04 -1.63
C LEU A 193 15.04 23.55 -3.07
N LEU A 194 15.68 24.20 -4.04
CA LEU A 194 15.47 23.92 -5.46
C LEU A 194 15.97 22.53 -5.84
N GLU A 195 17.14 22.14 -5.34
CA GLU A 195 17.74 20.85 -5.63
C GLU A 195 16.86 19.71 -5.11
N GLU A 196 16.45 19.82 -3.85
CA GLU A 196 15.60 18.81 -3.19
C GLU A 196 14.18 18.75 -3.77
N SER A 197 13.61 19.91 -4.14
CA SER A 197 12.30 19.97 -4.83
C SER A 197 12.38 19.33 -6.21
N SER A 198 13.46 19.59 -6.96
CA SER A 198 13.65 19.02 -8.30
C SER A 198 13.88 17.52 -8.22
N HIS A 199 14.67 17.06 -7.24
CA HIS A 199 14.83 15.64 -6.96
C HIS A 199 13.47 14.97 -6.70
N LEU A 200 12.62 15.60 -5.87
CA LEU A 200 11.29 15.06 -5.58
C LEU A 200 10.39 15.00 -6.81
N VAL A 201 10.41 16.00 -7.70
CA VAL A 201 9.60 15.94 -8.93
C VAL A 201 10.10 14.84 -9.88
N ARG A 202 11.42 14.68 -10.04
CA ARG A 202 12.00 13.66 -10.94
C ARG A 202 11.82 12.23 -10.45
N ASN A 203 11.92 12.03 -9.14
CA ASN A 203 11.92 10.72 -8.51
C ASN A 203 10.62 10.47 -7.74
N SER A 204 9.53 11.12 -8.17
CA SER A 204 8.19 10.78 -7.73
C SER A 204 7.20 10.89 -8.89
N ARG A 205 5.92 10.65 -8.62
CA ARG A 205 4.85 10.80 -9.61
C ARG A 205 4.32 12.24 -9.73
N ALA A 206 4.98 13.23 -9.13
CA ALA A 206 4.57 14.64 -9.27
C ALA A 206 4.65 15.11 -10.73
N ALA A 207 3.64 15.87 -11.18
CA ALA A 207 3.57 16.37 -12.54
C ALA A 207 4.40 17.63 -12.76
N SER A 208 4.51 18.50 -11.75
CA SER A 208 5.11 19.83 -11.94
C SER A 208 5.70 20.41 -10.64
N LEU A 209 6.62 21.36 -10.81
CA LEU A 209 7.08 22.29 -9.78
C LEU A 209 6.29 23.61 -9.87
N LEU A 210 5.49 23.93 -8.85
CA LEU A 210 4.71 25.17 -8.77
C LEU A 210 5.43 26.21 -7.90
N LEU A 211 5.86 27.30 -8.51
CA LEU A 211 6.53 28.41 -7.85
C LEU A 211 5.51 29.49 -7.44
N VAL A 212 5.32 29.68 -6.14
CA VAL A 212 4.51 30.76 -5.59
C VAL A 212 5.40 31.99 -5.41
N HIS A 213 5.09 33.06 -6.13
CA HIS A 213 5.90 34.27 -6.14
C HIS A 213 5.03 35.53 -6.01
N ARG A 214 5.66 36.65 -5.65
CA ARG A 214 4.96 37.93 -5.63
C ARG A 214 4.57 38.33 -7.04
N GLU A 215 3.36 38.84 -7.19
CA GLU A 215 2.89 39.42 -8.44
C GLU A 215 3.83 40.57 -8.87
N LEU A 216 4.46 40.42 -10.04
CA LEU A 216 5.54 41.31 -10.48
C LEU A 216 5.05 42.74 -10.71
N SER A 217 3.86 42.91 -11.28
CA SER A 217 3.21 44.21 -11.48
C SER A 217 2.87 44.94 -10.18
N ALA A 218 2.81 44.23 -9.05
CA ALA A 218 2.55 44.82 -7.74
C ALA A 218 3.82 45.26 -6.99
N ILE A 219 5.01 44.94 -7.50
CA ILE A 219 6.29 45.30 -6.88
C ILE A 219 6.71 46.70 -7.36
N ARG A 220 6.72 47.67 -6.45
CA ARG A 220 7.09 49.07 -6.75
C ARG A 220 8.60 49.33 -6.69
N ALA A 221 9.33 48.58 -5.88
CA ALA A 221 10.77 48.77 -5.71
C ALA A 221 11.53 47.98 -6.78
N GLU A 222 12.29 48.68 -7.61
CA GLU A 222 13.02 48.11 -8.75
C GLU A 222 14.03 47.03 -8.32
N ASP A 223 14.77 47.26 -7.22
CA ASP A 223 15.68 46.26 -6.64
C ASP A 223 14.98 44.97 -6.21
N GLU A 224 13.77 45.08 -5.64
CA GLU A 224 12.98 43.93 -5.23
C GLU A 224 12.43 43.18 -6.45
N LEU A 225 12.00 43.91 -7.48
CA LEU A 225 11.51 43.33 -8.74
C LEU A 225 12.62 42.53 -9.42
N ASN A 226 13.80 43.14 -9.61
CA ASN A 226 14.98 42.52 -10.19
C ASN A 226 15.37 41.27 -9.39
N ARG A 227 15.37 41.34 -8.05
CA ARG A 227 15.69 40.19 -7.19
C ARG A 227 14.72 39.02 -7.39
N VAL A 228 13.41 39.28 -7.50
CA VAL A 228 12.41 38.22 -7.72
C VAL A 228 12.54 37.64 -9.12
N GLN A 229 12.75 38.47 -10.14
CA GLN A 229 12.96 38.02 -11.53
C GLN A 229 14.20 37.14 -11.66
N SER A 230 15.34 37.58 -11.14
CA SER A 230 16.58 36.78 -11.16
C SER A 230 16.42 35.43 -10.45
N LYS A 231 15.65 35.36 -9.36
CA LYS A 231 15.32 34.10 -8.70
C LYS A 231 14.49 33.17 -9.59
N LEU A 232 13.48 33.70 -10.29
CA LEU A 232 12.64 32.91 -11.20
C LEU A 232 13.43 32.41 -12.41
N GLU A 233 14.30 33.24 -12.97
CA GLU A 233 15.21 32.87 -14.05
C GLU A 233 16.22 31.80 -13.61
N MET A 234 16.80 31.95 -12.42
CA MET A 234 17.69 30.93 -11.83
C MET A 234 17.01 29.57 -11.74
N VAL A 235 15.74 29.52 -11.34
CA VAL A 235 14.99 28.25 -11.28
C VAL A 235 14.83 27.66 -12.67
N SER A 236 14.39 28.45 -13.64
CA SER A 236 14.23 28.00 -15.02
C SER A 236 15.55 27.51 -15.65
N ALA A 237 16.68 28.10 -15.26
CA ALA A 237 18.01 27.69 -15.75
C ALA A 237 18.56 26.44 -15.07
N LYS A 238 18.29 26.23 -13.77
CA LYS A 238 18.87 25.11 -12.99
C LYS A 238 18.01 23.84 -13.00
N VAL A 239 16.74 23.95 -13.39
CA VAL A 239 15.78 22.84 -13.36
C VAL A 239 15.45 22.41 -14.77
N GLU A 240 16.20 21.43 -15.29
CA GLU A 240 15.94 20.86 -16.62
C GLU A 240 14.89 19.74 -16.56
N GLY A 241 14.08 19.52 -17.60
CA GLY A 241 13.21 18.33 -17.67
C GLY A 241 12.15 18.19 -16.57
N VAL A 242 11.79 19.28 -15.89
CA VAL A 242 10.65 19.34 -14.95
C VAL A 242 9.72 20.45 -15.42
N GLU A 243 8.41 20.18 -15.47
CA GLU A 243 7.42 21.21 -15.80
C GLU A 243 7.35 22.26 -14.68
N ILE A 244 7.70 23.51 -14.99
CA ILE A 244 7.63 24.63 -14.04
C ILE A 244 6.37 25.45 -14.29
N ARG A 245 5.52 25.55 -13.26
CA ARG A 245 4.34 26.42 -13.23
C ARG A 245 4.59 27.58 -12.28
N ARG A 246 4.00 28.75 -12.55
CA ARG A 246 4.16 29.97 -11.74
C ARG A 246 2.80 30.44 -11.23
N ARG A 247 2.70 30.76 -9.93
CA ARG A 247 1.50 31.28 -9.26
C ARG A 247 1.80 32.64 -8.64
N PRO A 248 1.40 33.75 -9.27
CA PRO A 248 1.54 35.07 -8.67
C PRO A 248 0.56 35.23 -7.50
N VAL A 249 0.99 35.92 -6.45
CA VAL A 249 0.14 36.30 -5.31
C VAL A 249 0.41 37.74 -4.85
N THR A 250 -0.63 38.41 -4.36
CA THR A 250 -0.54 39.76 -3.82
C THR A 250 -0.05 39.73 -2.37
N GLY A 251 1.20 40.12 -2.11
CA GLY A 251 1.79 40.13 -0.77
C GLY A 251 2.88 39.07 -0.58
N LYS A 252 3.13 38.62 0.67
CA LYS A 252 4.22 37.65 0.96
C LYS A 252 3.84 36.23 0.54
N PRO A 253 4.58 35.57 -0.37
CA PRO A 253 4.22 34.24 -0.90
C PRO A 253 3.94 33.17 0.17
N SER A 254 4.78 33.09 1.21
CA SER A 254 4.60 32.15 2.32
C SER A 254 3.28 32.30 3.08
N ARG A 255 2.64 33.49 3.06
CA ARG A 255 1.32 33.72 3.70
C ARG A 255 0.15 33.18 2.85
N HIS A 256 0.36 32.97 1.56
CA HIS A 256 -0.68 32.52 0.63
C HIS A 256 -0.71 31.02 0.40
N LEU A 257 0.26 30.25 0.92
CA LEU A 257 0.35 28.79 0.72
C LEU A 257 -0.94 28.04 1.09
N ALA A 258 -1.67 28.48 2.12
CA ALA A 258 -2.95 27.86 2.47
C ALA A 258 -4.06 28.12 1.44
N ARG A 259 -4.08 29.30 0.83
CA ARG A 259 -4.99 29.60 -0.29
C ARG A 259 -4.59 28.81 -1.53
N VAL A 260 -3.29 28.71 -1.82
CA VAL A 260 -2.78 27.87 -2.92
C VAL A 260 -3.19 26.40 -2.72
N ALA A 261 -3.16 25.86 -1.49
CA ALA A 261 -3.63 24.50 -1.23
C ALA A 261 -5.12 24.25 -1.53
N ALA A 262 -5.94 25.31 -1.51
CA ALA A 262 -7.37 25.24 -1.82
C ALA A 262 -7.64 25.39 -3.32
N ASP A 263 -6.87 26.26 -3.98
CA ASP A 263 -7.09 26.62 -5.39
C ASP A 263 -6.35 25.66 -6.36
N ASP A 264 -5.22 25.10 -5.94
CA ASP A 264 -4.31 24.32 -6.78
C ASP A 264 -4.16 22.88 -6.29
N SER A 265 -3.81 21.96 -7.21
CA SER A 265 -3.57 20.55 -6.90
C SER A 265 -2.20 20.36 -6.24
N VAL A 266 -2.11 20.65 -4.94
CA VAL A 266 -0.86 20.59 -4.18
C VAL A 266 -0.59 19.18 -3.66
N GLY A 267 0.46 18.55 -4.17
CA GLY A 267 0.95 17.28 -3.64
C GLY A 267 1.77 17.44 -2.36
N VAL A 268 2.72 18.37 -2.36
CA VAL A 268 3.60 18.59 -1.22
C VAL A 268 4.18 20.00 -1.26
N PHE A 269 4.27 20.66 -0.10
CA PHE A 269 5.01 21.91 0.04
C PHE A 269 6.46 21.61 0.43
N VAL A 270 7.43 22.28 -0.19
CA VAL A 270 8.84 22.23 0.20
C VAL A 270 9.21 23.53 0.89
N ARG A 271 9.79 23.44 2.09
CA ARG A 271 10.11 24.59 2.94
C ARG A 271 11.47 24.46 3.60
N ALA A 272 12.08 25.62 3.85
CA ALA A 272 13.29 25.70 4.65
C ALA A 272 13.01 25.34 6.13
N PRO A 273 14.00 24.79 6.86
CA PRO A 273 13.87 24.39 8.28
C PRO A 273 13.73 25.59 9.24
N GLY A 274 13.88 26.81 8.74
CA GLY A 274 13.94 28.03 9.54
C GLY A 274 15.37 28.34 10.01
N THR A 275 15.53 29.43 10.76
CA THR A 275 16.85 29.92 11.20
C THR A 275 17.57 28.94 12.12
N ARG A 276 18.87 28.69 11.90
CA ARG A 276 19.75 27.84 12.73
C ARG A 276 20.04 28.38 14.15
N ARG A 277 19.46 29.52 14.56
CA ARG A 277 19.65 30.06 15.92
C ARG A 277 18.84 29.22 16.93
N PRO A 278 19.45 28.68 18.00
CA PRO A 278 18.81 27.71 18.92
C PRO A 278 17.48 28.18 19.52
N LEU A 279 17.33 29.49 19.76
CA LEU A 279 16.13 30.08 20.36
C LEU A 279 14.98 30.29 19.35
N LEU A 280 15.28 30.35 18.05
CA LEU A 280 14.33 30.67 16.97
C LEU A 280 14.07 29.49 16.02
N SER A 281 14.85 28.40 16.11
CA SER A 281 14.71 27.23 15.24
C SER A 281 13.38 26.50 15.44
N LEU A 282 12.87 26.47 16.68
CA LEU A 282 11.56 25.90 17.01
C LEU A 282 10.41 26.58 16.23
N TRP A 283 10.57 27.87 15.88
CA TRP A 283 9.53 28.63 15.18
C TRP A 283 9.44 28.26 13.69
N GLY A 284 10.54 27.81 13.08
CA GLY A 284 10.57 27.36 11.68
C GLY A 284 9.77 26.08 11.47
N ALA A 285 10.15 25.04 12.21
CA ALA A 285 9.46 23.74 12.18
C ALA A 285 7.98 23.87 12.56
N HIS A 286 7.66 24.66 13.59
CA HIS A 286 6.27 24.91 14.00
C HIS A 286 5.42 25.50 12.86
N ARG A 287 5.97 26.42 12.04
CA ARG A 287 5.25 26.97 10.88
C ARG A 287 4.99 25.92 9.80
N SER A 288 5.90 24.97 9.61
CA SER A 288 5.72 23.86 8.66
C SER A 288 4.69 22.86 9.15
N VAL A 289 4.72 22.49 10.44
CA VAL A 289 3.70 21.63 11.05
C VAL A 289 2.33 22.29 11.03
N ALA A 290 2.24 23.58 11.39
CA ALA A 290 0.99 24.34 11.34
C ALA A 290 0.44 24.45 9.90
N LEU A 291 1.32 24.60 8.90
CA LEU A 291 0.90 24.59 7.50
C LEU A 291 0.32 23.23 7.12
N ALA A 292 1.02 22.12 7.41
CA ALA A 292 0.57 20.77 7.10
C ALA A 292 -0.80 20.46 7.72
N ARG A 293 -0.99 20.78 9.00
CA ARG A 293 -2.28 20.60 9.70
C ARG A 293 -3.39 21.43 9.06
N ARG A 294 -3.13 22.72 8.81
CA ARG A 294 -4.13 23.66 8.30
C ARG A 294 -4.56 23.32 6.88
N THR A 295 -3.64 22.87 6.02
CA THR A 295 -3.94 22.58 4.61
C THR A 295 -4.32 21.13 4.37
N GLY A 296 -3.98 20.21 5.28
CA GLY A 296 -4.06 18.77 5.03
C GLY A 296 -3.13 18.33 3.89
N ARG A 297 -2.08 19.10 3.59
CA ARG A 297 -1.09 18.77 2.56
C ARG A 297 0.25 18.42 3.20
N PRO A 298 1.00 17.44 2.65
CA PRO A 298 2.35 17.14 3.08
C PRO A 298 3.26 18.36 3.03
N VAL A 299 4.20 18.42 3.97
CA VAL A 299 5.24 19.45 4.00
C VAL A 299 6.59 18.79 4.19
N LEU A 300 7.46 18.93 3.20
CA LEU A 300 8.87 18.57 3.28
C LEU A 300 9.66 19.75 3.87
N ILE A 301 10.30 19.51 5.00
CA ILE A 301 11.30 20.40 5.59
C ILE A 301 12.66 20.00 5.03
N ALA A 302 13.04 20.66 3.94
CA ALA A 302 14.21 20.35 3.14
C ALA A 302 15.51 20.80 3.83
N ARG A 303 16.47 19.89 3.98
CA ARG A 303 17.79 20.12 4.57
C ARG A 303 18.94 19.79 3.63
N GLY A 304 18.64 19.44 2.38
CA GLY A 304 19.65 19.09 1.38
C GLY A 304 20.17 17.66 1.54
N THR A 305 19.32 16.73 1.98
CA THR A 305 19.69 15.31 2.17
C THR A 305 19.08 14.38 1.12
N GLN A 306 18.69 14.90 -0.06
CA GLN A 306 18.48 14.08 -1.25
C GLN A 306 19.76 13.29 -1.60
N PRO A 307 19.69 12.07 -2.17
CA PRO A 307 18.56 11.43 -2.87
C PRO A 307 17.67 10.50 -2.05
N TYR A 308 17.62 10.65 -0.72
CA TYR A 308 16.79 9.81 0.17
C TYR A 308 17.11 8.31 0.12
N GLY A 309 18.39 7.92 0.07
CA GLY A 309 18.80 6.51 0.03
C GLY A 309 18.45 5.73 1.31
N GLN A 310 18.32 6.41 2.45
CA GLN A 310 17.89 5.84 3.73
C GLN A 310 16.69 6.59 4.30
N ILE A 311 15.54 5.93 4.41
CA ILE A 311 14.29 6.51 4.92
C ILE A 311 13.94 5.90 6.28
N VAL A 312 13.85 6.75 7.30
CA VAL A 312 13.40 6.36 8.65
C VAL A 312 11.94 6.73 8.85
N LEU A 313 11.20 5.83 9.49
CA LEU A 313 9.81 6.08 9.87
C LEU A 313 9.43 5.43 11.21
N PRO A 314 8.57 6.09 12.02
CA PRO A 314 7.94 5.45 13.16
C PRO A 314 6.98 4.34 12.74
N ALA A 315 7.16 3.13 13.27
CA ALA A 315 6.20 2.05 13.11
C ALA A 315 5.03 2.25 14.08
N ARG A 316 3.89 2.69 13.56
CA ARG A 316 2.65 2.90 14.32
C ARG A 316 1.44 2.47 13.50
N ARG A 317 0.48 1.79 14.13
CA ARG A 317 -0.79 1.36 13.50
C ARG A 317 -1.91 2.41 13.58
N THR A 318 -1.61 3.61 14.08
CA THR A 318 -2.56 4.74 14.06
C THR A 318 -2.75 5.24 12.63
N ALA A 319 -3.87 5.92 12.33
CA ALA A 319 -4.12 6.45 10.97
C ALA A 319 -2.99 7.36 10.45
N ALA A 320 -2.49 8.27 11.29
CA ALA A 320 -1.34 9.10 10.96
C ALA A 320 -0.06 8.27 10.70
N GLY A 321 0.16 7.19 11.46
CA GLY A 321 1.28 6.28 11.27
C GLY A 321 1.18 5.53 9.95
N ARG A 322 0.00 5.03 9.60
CA ARG A 322 -0.25 4.30 8.35
C ARG A 322 -0.04 5.17 7.12
N ILE A 323 -0.57 6.39 7.13
CA ILE A 323 -0.40 7.35 6.03
C ILE A 323 1.08 7.74 5.84
N ALA A 324 1.81 7.97 6.94
CA ALA A 324 3.25 8.24 6.88
C ALA A 324 4.03 7.04 6.34
N ALA A 325 3.66 5.83 6.74
CA ALA A 325 4.27 4.60 6.24
C ALA A 325 4.05 4.41 4.74
N HIS A 326 2.83 4.62 4.23
CA HIS A 326 2.56 4.54 2.80
C HIS A 326 3.38 5.57 2.01
N ALA A 327 3.45 6.83 2.47
CA ALA A 327 4.29 7.84 1.83
C ALA A 327 5.78 7.47 1.81
N ALA A 328 6.28 6.85 2.89
CA ALA A 328 7.67 6.38 2.96
C ALA A 328 7.93 5.19 2.02
N LEU A 329 6.99 4.23 1.97
CA LEU A 329 7.04 3.09 1.06
C LEU A 329 7.04 3.56 -0.40
N ASP A 330 6.16 4.49 -0.76
CA ASP A 330 6.08 5.05 -2.10
C ASP A 330 7.39 5.72 -2.52
N LEU A 331 7.96 6.56 -1.65
CA LEU A 331 9.24 7.21 -1.91
C LEU A 331 10.39 6.20 -1.99
N ALA A 332 10.34 5.13 -1.19
CA ALA A 332 11.33 4.07 -1.25
C ALA A 332 11.27 3.27 -2.56
N VAL A 333 10.06 2.94 -3.05
CA VAL A 333 9.88 2.31 -4.37
C VAL A 333 10.39 3.22 -5.49
N GLN A 334 10.05 4.51 -5.45
CA GLN A 334 10.41 5.45 -6.52
C GLN A 334 11.91 5.78 -6.54
N GLY A 335 12.56 5.80 -5.37
CA GLY A 335 13.96 6.17 -5.20
C GLY A 335 14.93 5.00 -4.97
N SER A 336 14.45 3.75 -4.96
CA SER A 336 15.22 2.56 -4.56
C SER A 336 15.89 2.71 -3.18
N ALA A 337 15.17 3.28 -2.22
CA ALA A 337 15.68 3.55 -0.88
C ALA A 337 15.54 2.35 0.07
N GLU A 338 16.43 2.25 1.05
CA GLU A 338 16.25 1.34 2.18
C GLU A 338 15.37 1.97 3.25
N LEU A 339 14.45 1.17 3.81
CA LEU A 339 13.58 1.61 4.90
C LEU A 339 14.09 1.14 6.25
N HIS A 340 14.02 2.02 7.25
CA HIS A 340 14.25 1.70 8.65
C HIS A 340 13.05 2.07 9.52
N ALA A 341 12.25 1.05 9.85
CA ALA A 341 11.13 1.15 10.76
C ALA A 341 11.57 1.12 12.23
N VAL A 342 11.15 2.11 13.01
CA VAL A 342 11.47 2.17 14.44
C VAL A 342 10.19 2.20 15.26
N ALA A 343 10.02 1.24 16.16
CA ALA A 343 8.94 1.25 17.15
C ALA A 343 9.52 1.64 18.51
N ALA A 344 9.07 2.78 19.05
CA ALA A 344 9.45 3.22 20.39
C ALA A 344 8.42 2.72 21.40
N VAL A 345 8.88 2.04 22.45
CA VAL A 345 8.06 1.55 23.56
C VAL A 345 8.43 2.32 24.81
N ASP A 346 7.43 2.81 25.53
CA ASP A 346 7.67 3.48 26.81
C ASP A 346 8.29 2.50 27.84
N PRO A 347 9.02 3.02 28.84
CA PRO A 347 9.57 2.19 29.91
C PRO A 347 8.48 1.38 30.65
N LEU A 348 8.86 0.21 31.18
CA LEU A 348 7.93 -0.73 31.86
C LEU A 348 7.15 -0.12 33.04
N PHE A 349 7.67 0.94 33.67
CA PHE A 349 6.96 1.63 34.76
C PHE A 349 5.85 2.58 34.28
N LEU A 350 5.79 2.90 32.98
CA LEU A 350 4.74 3.71 32.35
C LEU A 350 3.80 2.88 31.46
N ALA A 351 4.27 1.73 30.95
CA ALA A 351 3.54 0.92 29.99
C ALA A 351 3.61 -0.58 30.34
N GLY A 352 2.45 -1.25 30.30
CA GLY A 352 2.33 -2.69 30.49
C GLY A 352 2.97 -3.52 29.37
N PRO A 353 2.99 -4.86 29.51
CA PRO A 353 3.55 -5.78 28.50
C PRO A 353 2.88 -5.64 27.11
N GLU A 354 1.64 -5.17 27.06
CA GLU A 354 0.86 -4.91 25.84
C GLU A 354 1.55 -3.93 24.88
N ALA A 355 2.18 -2.87 25.39
CA ALA A 355 2.82 -1.87 24.53
C ALA A 355 4.00 -2.44 23.70
N ALA A 356 4.70 -3.42 24.24
CA ALA A 356 5.76 -4.11 23.50
C ALA A 356 5.18 -5.05 22.42
N GLN A 357 4.01 -5.63 22.68
CA GLN A 357 3.30 -6.45 21.70
C GLN A 357 2.74 -5.60 20.55
N GLU A 358 2.12 -4.47 20.86
CA GLU A 358 1.65 -3.50 19.86
C GLU A 358 2.78 -3.01 18.95
N ALA A 359 3.94 -2.69 19.53
CA ALA A 359 5.12 -2.28 18.76
C ALA A 359 5.60 -3.38 17.80
N ARG A 360 5.61 -4.64 18.22
CA ARG A 360 5.96 -5.78 17.35
C ARG A 360 4.92 -5.97 16.24
N GLN A 361 3.63 -5.87 16.56
CA GLN A 361 2.58 -5.93 15.55
C GLN A 361 2.68 -4.79 14.54
N ALA A 362 3.01 -3.57 14.98
CA ALA A 362 3.22 -2.44 14.07
C ALA A 362 4.38 -2.66 13.11
N ILE A 363 5.48 -3.25 13.58
CA ILE A 363 6.60 -3.65 12.71
C ILE A 363 6.20 -4.80 11.78
N GLY A 364 5.46 -5.79 12.27
CA GLY A 364 4.97 -6.92 11.46
C GLY A 364 4.14 -6.44 10.29
N TRP A 365 3.14 -5.60 10.57
CA TRP A 365 2.31 -4.96 9.54
C TRP A 365 3.16 -4.20 8.51
N LEU A 366 4.08 -3.32 8.95
CA LEU A 366 4.89 -2.55 8.01
C LEU A 366 5.84 -3.41 7.17
N ARG A 367 6.29 -4.54 7.72
CA ARG A 367 7.10 -5.52 6.99
C ARG A 367 6.29 -6.22 5.90
N GLU A 368 5.04 -6.56 6.19
CA GLU A 368 4.11 -7.12 5.20
C GLU A 368 3.87 -6.13 4.06
N GLU A 369 3.58 -4.86 4.37
CA GLU A 369 3.41 -3.80 3.36
C GLU A 369 4.67 -3.59 2.51
N ALA A 370 5.86 -3.58 3.13
CA ALA A 370 7.13 -3.46 2.40
C ALA A 370 7.39 -4.68 1.50
N ALA A 371 7.08 -5.89 1.97
CA ALA A 371 7.27 -7.11 1.20
C ALA A 371 6.38 -7.16 -0.05
N VAL A 372 5.14 -6.65 0.02
CA VAL A 372 4.24 -6.51 -1.14
C VAL A 372 4.86 -5.67 -2.26
N LEU A 373 5.66 -4.67 -1.89
CA LEU A 373 6.34 -3.77 -2.82
C LEU A 373 7.76 -4.22 -3.19
N GLY A 374 8.20 -5.39 -2.71
CA GLY A 374 9.56 -5.90 -2.94
C GLY A 374 10.66 -5.10 -2.24
N LEU A 375 10.32 -4.34 -1.19
CA LEU A 375 11.26 -3.49 -0.47
C LEU A 375 11.89 -4.22 0.73
N GLY A 376 13.19 -3.97 0.94
CA GLY A 376 13.87 -4.38 2.17
C GLY A 376 13.52 -3.44 3.34
N LEU A 377 13.12 -4.01 4.48
CA LEU A 377 12.80 -3.25 5.70
C LEU A 377 13.72 -3.65 6.86
N LYS A 378 14.62 -2.74 7.26
CA LYS A 378 15.29 -2.80 8.56
C LYS A 378 14.28 -2.40 9.64
N SER A 379 14.24 -3.10 10.76
CA SER A 379 13.26 -2.83 11.81
C SER A 379 13.86 -2.96 13.20
N SER A 380 13.53 -2.04 14.11
CA SER A 380 13.97 -2.10 15.51
C SER A 380 12.86 -1.72 16.48
N VAL A 381 12.72 -2.47 17.58
CA VAL A 381 11.90 -2.10 18.73
C VAL A 381 12.84 -1.57 19.81
N GLN A 382 12.69 -0.31 20.19
CA GLN A 382 13.55 0.34 21.17
C GLN A 382 12.74 0.83 22.36
N ARG A 383 13.27 0.63 23.58
CA ARG A 383 12.65 1.13 24.81
C ARG A 383 13.28 2.45 25.22
N GLY A 384 12.46 3.44 25.57
CA GLY A 384 12.94 4.73 26.07
C GLY A 384 12.17 5.92 25.50
N ASN A 385 12.74 7.13 25.64
CA ASN A 385 12.11 8.36 25.15
C ASN A 385 12.00 8.34 23.61
N PRO A 386 10.77 8.38 23.05
CA PRO A 386 10.58 8.30 21.60
C PRO A 386 11.31 9.38 20.83
N ALA A 387 11.34 10.62 21.33
CA ALA A 387 12.03 11.72 20.64
C ALA A 387 13.53 11.45 20.49
N ARG A 388 14.18 10.92 21.53
CA ARG A 388 15.61 10.59 21.48
C ARG A 388 15.88 9.42 20.53
N ILE A 389 15.04 8.38 20.58
CA ILE A 389 15.14 7.20 19.72
C ILE A 389 15.05 7.60 18.23
N PHE A 390 14.04 8.38 17.86
CA PHE A 390 13.85 8.78 16.46
C PHE A 390 14.91 9.78 16.00
N LEU A 391 15.38 10.70 16.86
CA LEU A 391 16.49 11.58 16.51
C LEU A 391 17.80 10.82 16.30
N GLU A 392 18.07 9.79 17.09
CA GLU A 392 19.26 8.96 16.90
C GLU A 392 19.18 8.18 15.58
N ALA A 393 18.03 7.57 15.29
CA ALA A 393 17.80 6.88 14.00
C ALA A 393 17.93 7.85 12.81
N ALA A 394 17.46 9.10 12.96
CA ALA A 394 17.53 10.11 11.91
C ALA A 394 18.95 10.65 11.63
N ARG A 395 19.95 10.36 12.47
CA ARG A 395 21.34 10.85 12.25
C ARG A 395 22.01 10.20 11.05
N SER A 396 21.72 8.93 10.79
CA SER A 396 22.26 8.15 9.68
C SER A 396 21.28 8.02 8.52
N ALA A 397 20.19 8.79 8.53
CA ALA A 397 19.14 8.74 7.52
C ALA A 397 19.17 10.00 6.65
N ASP A 398 18.59 9.88 5.46
CA ASP A 398 18.44 10.96 4.50
C ASP A 398 17.06 11.60 4.58
N LEU A 399 16.05 10.84 5.00
CA LEU A 399 14.68 11.32 5.16
C LEU A 399 14.03 10.72 6.41
N LEU A 400 13.37 11.55 7.20
CA LEU A 400 12.50 11.14 8.29
C LEU A 400 11.04 11.43 7.92
N VAL A 401 10.20 10.39 7.85
CA VAL A 401 8.78 10.52 7.49
C VAL A 401 7.91 10.42 8.74
N LEU A 402 7.11 11.45 9.01
CA LEU A 402 6.31 11.59 10.23
C LEU A 402 4.84 11.85 9.92
N GLY A 403 3.97 11.08 10.57
CA GLY A 403 2.53 11.30 10.54
C GLY A 403 2.09 12.47 11.42
N LEU A 404 1.09 13.22 10.96
CA LEU A 404 0.49 14.34 11.70
C LEU A 404 -1.03 14.20 11.79
N THR A 405 -1.58 14.28 12.99
CA THR A 405 -3.03 14.43 13.21
C THR A 405 -3.46 15.89 13.09
N ARG A 406 -4.69 16.12 12.60
CA ARG A 406 -5.25 17.48 12.44
C ARG A 406 -5.60 18.12 13.79
N ASN A 407 -6.17 17.35 14.71
CA ASN A 407 -6.45 17.79 16.08
C ASN A 407 -5.45 17.19 17.07
N PRO A 408 -4.58 17.99 17.71
CA PRO A 408 -3.82 17.51 18.86
C PRO A 408 -4.78 17.37 20.05
N HIS A 409 -4.93 16.15 20.59
CA HIS A 409 -5.49 16.01 21.92
C HIS A 409 -4.56 16.73 22.91
N GLY A 410 -4.96 17.93 23.36
CA GLY A 410 -4.31 18.69 24.43
C GLY A 410 -3.65 20.02 24.01
N ARG A 411 -4.14 21.13 24.57
CA ARG A 411 -3.67 22.53 24.34
C ARG A 411 -2.22 22.83 24.80
N PHE A 412 -1.50 21.88 25.42
CA PHE A 412 -0.19 22.12 26.05
C PHE A 412 0.91 21.10 25.73
N GLN A 413 0.70 20.17 24.79
CA GLN A 413 1.78 19.28 24.36
C GLN A 413 2.43 19.82 23.09
N HIS A 414 3.66 20.32 23.20
CA HIS A 414 4.58 20.31 22.07
C HIS A 414 4.65 18.87 21.57
N SER A 415 4.11 18.61 20.38
CA SER A 415 4.04 17.25 19.87
C SER A 415 5.47 16.75 19.69
N ILE A 416 5.74 15.48 20.01
CA ILE A 416 7.02 14.83 19.68
C ILE A 416 7.40 15.12 18.22
N THR A 417 6.41 15.20 17.32
CA THR A 417 6.59 15.58 15.92
C THR A 417 7.18 16.98 15.73
N ASP A 418 6.77 17.99 16.50
CA ASP A 418 7.35 19.35 16.42
C ASP A 418 8.83 19.32 16.83
N HIS A 419 9.15 18.54 17.87
CA HIS A 419 10.51 18.37 18.34
C HIS A 419 11.38 17.67 17.29
N LEU A 420 10.90 16.57 16.72
CA LEU A 420 11.57 15.82 15.65
C LEU A 420 11.77 16.70 14.40
N ALA A 421 10.70 17.37 13.96
CA ALA A 421 10.73 18.27 12.80
C ALA A 421 11.73 19.42 12.99
N SER A 422 11.96 19.89 14.22
CA SER A 422 12.94 20.94 14.50
C SER A 422 14.37 20.43 14.65
N ARG A 423 14.57 19.24 15.22
CA ARG A 423 15.88 18.76 15.69
C ARG A 423 16.54 17.72 14.78
N ALA A 424 15.79 17.07 13.90
CA ALA A 424 16.35 16.13 12.94
C ALA A 424 17.43 16.78 12.08
N THR A 425 18.51 16.05 11.83
CA THR A 425 19.63 16.47 10.98
C THR A 425 19.31 16.29 9.50
N CYS A 426 18.47 15.30 9.17
CA CYS A 426 17.99 15.03 7.83
C CYS A 426 16.70 15.77 7.49
N SER A 427 16.34 15.78 6.21
CA SER A 427 15.06 16.27 5.74
C SER A 427 13.90 15.54 6.42
N VAL A 428 12.82 16.27 6.69
CA VAL A 428 11.66 15.72 7.41
C VAL A 428 10.42 15.90 6.54
N LEU A 429 9.78 14.79 6.16
CA LEU A 429 8.49 14.80 5.49
C LEU A 429 7.38 14.66 6.52
N LEU A 430 6.55 15.69 6.61
CA LEU A 430 5.36 15.73 7.45
C LEU A 430 4.14 15.33 6.62
N VAL A 431 3.47 14.25 6.99
CA VAL A 431 2.33 13.70 6.25
C VAL A 431 1.06 13.80 7.11
N PRO A 432 0.13 14.74 6.81
CA PRO A 432 -1.09 14.90 7.58
C PRO A 432 -2.11 13.80 7.27
N THR A 433 -2.84 13.36 8.30
CA THR A 433 -4.08 12.57 8.14
C THR A 433 -5.30 13.49 8.06
N ALA A 434 -6.37 13.01 7.41
CA ALA A 434 -7.65 13.69 7.36
C ALA A 434 -8.41 13.64 8.70
N GLU A 435 -8.08 12.63 9.54
CA GLU A 435 -8.66 12.36 10.87
C GLU A 435 -8.19 13.31 11.99
#